data_AF-A0A7Y7QJR4-F1
#
_entry.id   AF-A0A7Y7QJR4-F1
#
_cell.length_a   1.000
_cell.length_b   1.000
_cell.length_c   1.000
_cell.angle_alpha   90.00
_cell.angle_beta   90.00
_cell.angle_gamma   90.00
#
_symmetry.space_group_name_H-M   'P 1'
#
loop_
_entity.id
_entity.type
_entity.pdbx_description
1 polymer ?
#
loop_
_entity_poly.entity_id
_entity_poly.type
_entity_poly.pdbx_seq_one_letter_code
_entity_poly.pdbx_strand_id
1 'polypeptide(L)'
;MINNIPFSFKLIFISLIFTLGAYIKPDLYMFGLNHSFIDNGNYLVYSIQLFTSVFLHGDLIHFLFNSIFIYIFGTSLELLIGKKKFIIFFIFIVLFNGILLTYFTNSSVNTIGMSGFGMAIISYYVLELKSRNNNEYKGGITAIIINLLVGFMPGISLLGHLFGVIGGVIYYYYNKEFFKPKFVGKIKNSEL
;
A
#
# COMPACT_ATOMS: atom_id res chain seq x y z
N MET A 1 -27.18 -13.21 0.02
CA MET A 1 -25.87 -12.78 -0.53
C MET A 1 -24.88 -12.73 0.62
N ILE A 2 -24.15 -13.82 0.87
CA ILE A 2 -23.22 -13.89 2.00
C ILE A 2 -21.95 -13.09 1.65
N ASN A 3 -21.84 -11.92 2.29
CA ASN A 3 -20.63 -11.20 2.70
C ASN A 3 -19.28 -11.71 2.18
N ASN A 4 -18.79 -11.16 1.06
CA ASN A 4 -17.36 -11.16 0.77
C ASN A 4 -16.75 -9.89 1.35
N ILE A 5 -16.23 -9.98 2.58
CA ILE A 5 -15.46 -8.90 3.21
C ILE A 5 -14.34 -8.46 2.23
N PRO A 6 -14.21 -7.16 1.93
CA PRO A 6 -13.15 -6.64 1.08
C PRO A 6 -11.77 -7.12 1.54
N PHE A 7 -10.88 -7.42 0.62
CA PHE A 7 -9.51 -7.81 0.95
C PHE A 7 -8.78 -6.70 1.73
N SER A 8 -9.04 -5.43 1.39
CA SER A 8 -8.58 -4.26 2.15
C SER A 8 -8.91 -4.33 3.65
N PHE A 9 -10.11 -4.80 4.03
CA PHE A 9 -10.48 -4.98 5.45
C PHE A 9 -9.71 -6.12 6.11
N LYS A 10 -9.42 -7.19 5.36
CA LYS A 10 -8.59 -8.30 5.87
C LYS A 10 -7.18 -7.81 6.17
N LEU A 11 -6.62 -6.93 5.33
CA LEU A 11 -5.30 -6.32 5.58
C LEU A 11 -5.31 -5.52 6.88
N ILE A 12 -6.33 -4.69 7.11
CA ILE A 12 -6.48 -3.93 8.36
C ILE A 12 -6.57 -4.85 9.58
N PHE A 13 -7.36 -5.92 9.48
CA PHE A 13 -7.50 -6.89 10.58
C PHE A 13 -6.20 -7.65 10.86
N ILE A 14 -5.45 -8.04 9.82
CA ILE A 14 -4.12 -8.66 9.98
C ILE A 14 -3.16 -7.66 10.62
N SER A 15 -3.13 -6.40 10.17
CA SER A 15 -2.32 -5.34 10.78
C SER A 15 -2.63 -5.15 12.26
N LEU A 16 -3.91 -5.23 12.64
CA LEU A 16 -4.32 -5.14 14.05
C LEU A 16 -3.74 -6.29 14.87
N ILE A 17 -3.84 -7.54 14.39
CA ILE A 17 -3.29 -8.72 15.09
C ILE A 17 -1.77 -8.60 15.24
N PHE A 18 -1.06 -8.24 14.17
CA PHE A 18 0.40 -8.09 14.21
C PHE A 18 0.83 -6.97 15.17
N THR A 19 0.15 -5.82 15.11
CA THR A 19 0.45 -4.67 15.96
C THR A 19 0.20 -5.00 17.42
N LEU A 20 -0.97 -5.56 17.77
CA LEU A 20 -1.27 -5.97 19.16
C LEU A 20 -0.33 -7.08 19.64
N GLY A 21 0.01 -8.04 18.78
CA GLY A 21 0.98 -9.08 19.07
C GLY A 21 2.34 -8.49 19.44
N ALA A 22 2.85 -7.53 18.66
CA ALA A 22 4.11 -6.86 18.92
C ALA A 22 4.09 -5.98 20.18
N TYR A 23 2.94 -5.40 20.52
CA TYR A 23 2.76 -4.73 21.82
C TYR A 23 2.84 -5.69 23.01
N ILE A 24 2.26 -6.89 22.89
CA ILE A 24 2.29 -7.91 23.95
C ILE A 24 3.67 -8.58 24.04
N LYS A 25 4.30 -8.84 22.90
CA LYS A 25 5.62 -9.47 22.77
C LYS A 25 6.53 -8.61 21.88
N PRO A 26 7.27 -7.64 22.47
CA PRO A 26 8.12 -6.70 21.73
C PRO A 26 9.15 -7.35 20.80
N ASP A 27 9.60 -8.57 21.08
CA ASP A 27 10.50 -9.32 20.18
C ASP A 27 9.93 -9.48 18.76
N LEU A 28 8.61 -9.46 18.60
CA LEU A 28 7.97 -9.55 17.27
C LEU A 28 8.26 -8.33 16.39
N TYR A 29 8.75 -7.21 16.94
CA TYR A 29 9.27 -6.12 16.11
C TYR A 29 10.48 -6.54 15.26
N MET A 30 11.14 -7.66 15.55
CA MET A 30 12.17 -8.24 14.68
C MET A 30 11.66 -8.58 13.27
N PHE A 31 10.34 -8.66 13.08
CA PHE A 31 9.70 -8.87 11.77
C PHE A 31 9.44 -7.57 11.00
N GLY A 32 9.89 -6.42 11.51
CA GLY A 32 9.99 -5.18 10.75
C GLY A 32 11.18 -5.20 9.80
N LEU A 33 11.10 -4.44 8.71
CA LEU A 33 12.09 -4.48 7.63
C LEU A 33 13.40 -3.85 8.07
N ASN A 34 14.49 -4.60 7.99
CA ASN A 34 15.81 -4.13 8.41
C ASN A 34 16.92 -4.74 7.55
N HIS A 35 17.69 -3.87 6.88
CA HIS A 35 18.74 -4.30 5.95
C HIS A 35 19.87 -5.08 6.64
N SER A 36 20.08 -4.87 7.94
CA SER A 36 21.11 -5.61 8.71
C SER A 36 20.91 -7.13 8.69
N PHE A 37 19.70 -7.63 8.45
CA PHE A 37 19.48 -9.08 8.30
C PHE A 37 20.06 -9.63 7.00
N ILE A 38 20.09 -8.83 5.92
CA ILE A 38 20.83 -9.19 4.70
C ILE A 38 22.33 -9.17 4.98
N ASP A 39 22.83 -8.12 5.63
CA ASP A 39 24.27 -7.94 5.87
C ASP A 39 24.85 -9.07 6.72
N ASN A 40 24.06 -9.56 7.68
CA ASN A 40 24.43 -10.68 8.55
C ASN A 40 24.11 -12.07 7.95
N GLY A 41 23.68 -12.15 6.69
CA GLY A 41 23.38 -13.41 6.00
C GLY A 41 22.09 -14.11 6.43
N ASN A 42 21.22 -13.43 7.18
CA ASN A 42 19.93 -13.97 7.65
C ASN A 42 18.81 -13.76 6.63
N TYR A 43 18.97 -14.35 5.45
CA TYR A 43 18.07 -14.19 4.31
C TYR A 43 16.66 -14.75 4.57
N LEU A 44 16.53 -15.77 5.41
CA LEU A 44 15.23 -16.35 5.74
C LEU A 44 14.35 -15.36 6.52
N VAL A 45 14.90 -14.74 7.57
CA VAL A 45 14.17 -13.74 8.35
C VAL A 45 13.92 -12.49 7.51
N TYR A 46 14.90 -12.05 6.71
CA TYR A 46 14.69 -10.95 5.78
C TYR A 46 13.53 -11.20 4.81
N SER A 47 13.43 -12.41 4.25
CA SER A 47 12.33 -12.77 3.35
C SER A 47 10.97 -12.69 4.04
N ILE A 48 10.90 -13.03 5.33
CA ILE A 48 9.69 -12.85 6.14
C ILE A 48 9.40 -11.36 6.35
N GLN A 49 10.42 -10.57 6.72
CA GLN A 49 10.31 -9.13 6.96
C GLN A 49 9.73 -8.37 5.77
N LEU A 50 10.05 -8.76 4.54
CA LEU A 50 9.48 -8.17 3.33
C LEU A 50 7.96 -8.23 3.32
N PHE A 51 7.34 -9.29 3.85
CA PHE A 51 5.89 -9.45 3.89
C PHE A 51 5.26 -9.01 5.21
N THR A 52 5.96 -9.14 6.33
CA THR A 52 5.40 -8.88 7.66
C THR A 52 5.50 -7.43 8.09
N SER A 53 6.52 -6.71 7.64
CA SER A 53 6.78 -5.31 8.04
C SER A 53 5.60 -4.37 7.76
N VAL A 54 4.86 -4.60 6.68
CA VAL A 54 3.69 -3.82 6.28
C VAL A 54 2.55 -3.89 7.31
N PHE A 55 2.50 -4.93 8.16
CA PHE A 55 1.43 -5.15 9.14
C PHE A 55 1.76 -4.62 10.54
N LEU A 56 3.04 -4.40 10.84
CA LEU A 56 3.49 -3.87 12.12
C LEU A 56 3.35 -2.35 12.19
N HIS A 57 3.04 -1.80 13.36
CA HIS A 57 2.99 -0.36 13.58
C HIS A 57 3.66 -0.03 14.92
N GLY A 58 4.39 1.08 14.98
CA GLY A 58 5.12 1.49 16.18
C GLY A 58 4.21 2.06 17.26
N ASP A 59 3.03 2.57 16.86
CA ASP A 59 2.03 3.07 17.78
C ASP A 59 0.58 2.91 17.27
N LEU A 60 -0.38 3.01 18.19
CA LEU A 60 -1.80 2.88 17.87
C LEU A 60 -2.31 4.00 16.96
N ILE A 61 -1.78 5.23 17.09
CA ILE A 61 -2.20 6.37 16.26
C ILE A 61 -1.76 6.16 14.82
N HIS A 62 -0.52 5.73 14.59
CA HIS A 62 0.00 5.36 13.29
C HIS A 62 -0.81 4.21 12.66
N PHE A 63 -1.14 3.17 13.43
CA PHE A 63 -2.05 2.10 12.97
C PHE A 63 -3.42 2.64 12.56
N LEU A 64 -4.03 3.51 13.37
CA LEU A 64 -5.37 4.05 13.11
C LEU A 64 -5.40 4.90 11.84
N PHE A 65 -4.44 5.81 11.66
CA PHE A 65 -4.37 6.65 10.45
C PHE A 65 -4.23 5.80 9.19
N ASN A 66 -3.32 4.83 9.21
CA ASN A 66 -3.14 3.91 8.10
C ASN A 66 -4.40 3.08 7.84
N SER A 67 -5.06 2.57 8.89
CA SER A 67 -6.26 1.75 8.77
C SER A 67 -7.44 2.53 8.18
N ILE A 68 -7.66 3.77 8.65
CA ILE A 68 -8.69 4.67 8.09
C ILE A 68 -8.39 4.95 6.61
N PHE A 69 -7.13 5.23 6.29
CA PHE A 69 -6.73 5.49 4.91
C PHE A 69 -7.04 4.31 3.99
N ILE A 70 -6.69 3.10 4.43
CA ILE A 70 -6.88 1.87 3.65
C ILE A 70 -8.36 1.46 3.58
N TYR A 71 -9.12 1.73 4.64
CA TYR A 71 -10.56 1.57 4.65
C TYR A 71 -11.22 2.45 3.58
N ILE A 72 -10.84 3.73 3.49
CA ILE A 72 -11.43 4.67 2.54
C ILE A 72 -10.94 4.37 1.12
N PHE A 73 -9.63 4.47 0.89
CA PHE A 73 -9.06 4.42 -0.45
C PHE A 73 -8.78 3.01 -0.94
N GLY A 74 -8.40 2.09 -0.05
CA GLY A 74 -8.14 0.70 -0.39
C GLY A 74 -9.42 0.00 -0.84
N THR A 75 -10.54 0.17 -0.11
CA THR A 75 -11.83 -0.37 -0.54
C THR A 75 -12.31 0.25 -1.84
N SER A 76 -12.16 1.57 -2.01
CA SER A 76 -12.49 2.27 -3.26
C SER A 76 -11.70 1.72 -4.46
N LEU A 77 -10.38 1.53 -4.29
CA LEU A 77 -9.54 0.99 -5.34
C LEU A 77 -9.86 -0.48 -5.63
N GLU A 78 -10.06 -1.30 -4.59
CA GLU A 78 -10.42 -2.72 -4.73
C GLU A 78 -11.72 -2.90 -5.53
N LEU A 79 -12.71 -2.04 -5.31
CA LEU A 79 -13.95 -2.02 -6.09
C LEU A 79 -13.70 -1.64 -7.55
N LEU A 80 -12.79 -0.70 -7.82
CA LEU A 80 -12.49 -0.25 -9.18
C LEU A 80 -11.72 -1.29 -10.01
N ILE A 81 -10.71 -1.93 -9.44
CA ILE A 81 -9.84 -2.87 -10.19
C ILE A 81 -10.23 -4.34 -9.99
N GLY A 82 -11.09 -4.62 -9.02
CA GLY A 82 -11.49 -5.97 -8.63
C GLY A 82 -10.49 -6.65 -7.71
N LYS A 83 -11.02 -7.49 -6.80
CA LYS A 83 -10.28 -8.19 -5.74
C LYS A 83 -9.00 -8.91 -6.22
N LYS A 84 -9.05 -9.66 -7.32
CA LYS A 84 -7.88 -10.40 -7.83
C LYS A 84 -6.72 -9.45 -8.18
N LYS A 85 -7.00 -8.35 -8.88
CA LYS A 85 -5.99 -7.36 -9.25
C LYS A 85 -5.47 -6.60 -8.04
N PHE A 86 -6.34 -6.31 -7.07
CA PHE A 86 -5.95 -5.68 -5.82
C PHE A 86 -5.00 -6.54 -4.98
N ILE A 87 -5.21 -7.86 -4.94
CA ILE A 87 -4.28 -8.79 -4.27
C ILE A 87 -2.90 -8.78 -4.95
N ILE A 88 -2.85 -8.87 -6.29
CA ILE A 88 -1.59 -8.81 -7.04
C ILE A 88 -0.90 -7.46 -6.83
N PHE A 89 -1.68 -6.38 -6.85
CA PHE A 89 -1.18 -5.03 -6.57
C PHE A 89 -0.57 -4.93 -5.16
N PHE A 90 -1.25 -5.44 -4.14
CA PHE A 90 -0.73 -5.50 -2.78
C PHE A 90 0.62 -6.23 -2.72
N ILE A 91 0.71 -7.44 -3.29
CA ILE A 91 1.95 -8.23 -3.30
C ILE A 91 3.07 -7.48 -4.02
N PHE A 92 2.77 -6.88 -5.18
CA PHE A 92 3.73 -6.10 -5.95
C PHE A 92 4.28 -4.93 -5.13
N ILE A 93 3.40 -4.14 -4.49
CA ILE A 93 3.82 -2.96 -3.73
C ILE A 93 4.61 -3.33 -2.48
N VAL A 94 4.19 -4.37 -1.76
CA VAL A 94 4.92 -4.86 -0.57
C VAL A 94 6.36 -5.24 -0.93
N LEU A 95 6.54 -6.01 -2.01
CA LEU A 95 7.87 -6.39 -2.49
C LEU A 95 8.65 -5.21 -3.05
N PHE A 96 8.03 -4.40 -3.92
CA PHE A 96 8.68 -3.26 -4.56
C PHE A 96 9.18 -2.24 -3.54
N ASN A 97 8.31 -1.84 -2.61
CA ASN A 97 8.64 -0.88 -1.57
C ASN A 97 9.66 -1.46 -0.59
N GLY A 98 9.49 -2.70 -0.16
CA GLY A 98 10.42 -3.37 0.75
C GLY A 98 11.82 -3.50 0.18
N ILE A 99 11.94 -3.94 -1.08
CA ILE A 99 13.25 -4.07 -1.75
C ILE A 99 13.92 -2.69 -1.91
N LEU A 100 13.20 -1.67 -2.35
CA LEU A 100 13.79 -0.32 -2.48
C LEU A 100 14.19 0.26 -1.12
N LEU A 101 13.38 0.08 -0.08
CA LEU A 101 13.74 0.50 1.26
C LEU A 101 15.04 -0.17 1.74
N THR A 102 15.21 -1.47 1.49
CA THR A 102 16.44 -2.19 1.81
C THR A 102 17.69 -1.57 1.17
N TYR A 103 17.62 -1.18 -0.11
CA TYR A 103 18.79 -0.65 -0.82
C TYR A 103 19.06 0.84 -0.58
N PHE A 104 18.02 1.63 -0.30
CA PHE A 104 18.12 3.09 -0.22
C PHE A 104 18.05 3.63 1.22
N THR A 105 17.80 2.76 2.21
CA THR A 105 17.78 3.16 3.63
C THR A 105 19.01 2.64 4.34
N ASN A 106 19.85 3.54 4.84
CA ASN A 106 21.02 3.20 5.64
C ASN A 106 20.75 3.35 7.15
N SER A 107 19.68 2.70 7.62
CA SER A 107 19.24 2.73 9.02
C SER A 107 19.08 1.31 9.55
N SER A 108 19.64 1.03 10.72
CA SER A 108 19.44 -0.21 11.46
C SER A 108 18.11 -0.24 12.23
N VAL A 109 17.27 0.79 12.09
CA VAL A 109 15.94 0.85 12.68
C VAL A 109 14.95 0.11 11.77
N ASN A 110 14.13 -0.73 12.39
CA ASN A 110 13.09 -1.47 11.67
C ASN A 110 12.08 -0.52 11.02
N THR A 111 11.91 -0.65 9.71
CA THR A 111 10.83 0.04 8.99
C THR A 111 9.57 -0.82 9.06
N ILE A 112 8.47 -0.21 9.51
CA ILE A 112 7.18 -0.87 9.72
C ILE A 112 6.03 0.03 9.28
N GLY A 113 4.91 -0.58 8.93
CA GLY A 113 3.65 0.11 8.63
C GLY A 113 3.22 -0.01 7.19
N MET A 114 1.92 0.16 6.97
CA MET A 114 1.30 0.04 5.64
C MET A 114 1.26 1.35 4.85
N SER A 115 1.89 2.41 5.35
CA SER A 115 1.79 3.74 4.74
C SER A 115 2.32 3.79 3.30
N GLY A 116 3.41 3.07 3.00
CA GLY A 116 3.90 2.92 1.61
C GLY A 116 2.87 2.24 0.69
N PHE A 117 2.12 1.26 1.20
CA PHE A 117 1.01 0.67 0.46
C PHE A 117 -0.17 1.64 0.30
N GLY A 118 -0.47 2.43 1.33
CA GLY A 118 -1.43 3.54 1.25
C GLY A 118 -1.07 4.54 0.15
N MET A 119 0.20 4.97 0.11
CA MET A 119 0.71 5.89 -0.93
C MET A 119 0.57 5.30 -2.34
N ALA A 120 0.79 4.00 -2.51
CA ALA A 120 0.55 3.34 -3.78
C ALA A 120 -0.93 3.33 -4.17
N ILE A 121 -1.82 3.03 -3.23
CA ILE A 121 -3.28 3.02 -3.45
C ILE A 121 -3.74 4.38 -3.96
N ILE A 122 -3.42 5.47 -3.25
CA ILE A 122 -3.91 6.80 -3.62
C ILE A 122 -3.30 7.27 -4.94
N SER A 123 -2.04 6.92 -5.21
CA SER A 123 -1.38 7.26 -6.48
C SER A 123 -2.04 6.57 -7.66
N TYR A 124 -2.35 5.27 -7.53
CA TYR A 124 -3.13 4.56 -8.52
C TYR A 124 -4.52 5.22 -8.68
N TYR A 125 -5.22 5.43 -7.57
CA TYR A 125 -6.59 5.94 -7.55
C TYR A 125 -6.71 7.32 -8.23
N VAL A 126 -5.78 8.23 -7.95
CA VAL A 126 -5.69 9.55 -8.60
C VAL A 126 -5.53 9.44 -10.11
N LEU A 127 -4.69 8.51 -10.59
CA LEU A 127 -4.50 8.30 -12.03
C LEU A 127 -5.77 7.75 -12.69
N GLU A 128 -6.47 6.84 -12.02
CA GLU A 128 -7.75 6.31 -12.48
C GLU A 128 -8.81 7.42 -12.58
N LEU A 129 -8.97 8.25 -11.53
CA LEU A 129 -9.88 9.40 -11.52
C LEU A 129 -9.55 10.40 -12.63
N LYS A 130 -8.27 10.75 -12.78
CA LYS A 130 -7.79 11.65 -13.83
C LYS A 130 -8.11 11.10 -15.22
N SER A 131 -7.93 9.79 -15.44
CA SER A 131 -8.23 9.15 -16.73
C SER A 131 -9.72 9.19 -17.10
N ARG A 132 -10.60 9.38 -16.13
CA ARG A 132 -12.05 9.49 -16.27
C ARG A 132 -12.55 10.94 -16.25
N ASN A 133 -11.66 11.93 -16.31
CA ASN A 133 -11.97 13.35 -16.16
C ASN A 133 -12.74 13.69 -14.85
N ASN A 134 -12.58 12.90 -13.79
CA ASN A 134 -13.17 13.20 -12.48
C ASN A 134 -12.23 14.12 -11.67
N ASN A 135 -12.64 15.38 -11.46
CA ASN A 135 -11.87 16.42 -10.76
C ASN A 135 -11.48 16.09 -9.31
N GLU A 136 -12.08 15.08 -8.67
CA GLU A 136 -11.68 14.59 -7.34
C GLU A 136 -10.21 14.15 -7.29
N TYR A 137 -9.59 13.83 -8.43
CA TYR A 137 -8.15 13.52 -8.52
C TYR A 137 -7.29 14.63 -7.91
N LYS A 138 -7.73 15.89 -7.95
CA LYS A 138 -7.02 17.04 -7.37
C LYS A 138 -6.89 16.91 -5.85
N GLY A 139 -7.97 16.49 -5.18
CA GLY A 139 -7.95 16.24 -3.73
C GLY A 139 -7.02 15.08 -3.38
N GLY A 140 -6.98 14.03 -4.21
CA GLY A 140 -6.03 12.93 -4.03
C GLY A 140 -4.56 13.35 -4.23
N ILE A 141 -4.27 14.27 -5.17
CA ILE A 141 -2.93 14.87 -5.30
C ILE A 141 -2.56 15.65 -4.03
N THR A 142 -3.48 16.45 -3.50
CA THR A 142 -3.27 17.15 -2.22
C THR A 142 -2.98 16.17 -1.08
N ALA A 143 -3.72 15.06 -1.00
CA ALA A 143 -3.48 14.02 0.00
C ALA A 143 -2.09 13.36 -0.14
N ILE A 144 -1.63 13.10 -1.38
CA ILE A 144 -0.28 12.60 -1.65
C ILE A 144 0.78 13.58 -1.16
N ILE A 145 0.64 14.87 -1.49
CA ILE A 145 1.59 15.91 -1.06
C ILE A 145 1.64 15.99 0.47
N ILE A 146 0.49 16.04 1.14
CA ILE A 146 0.42 16.08 2.60
C ILE A 146 1.10 14.85 3.21
N ASN A 147 0.83 13.64 2.70
CA ASN A 147 1.45 12.43 3.25
C ASN A 147 2.96 12.36 2.98
N LEU A 148 3.47 12.91 1.87
CA LEU A 148 4.91 13.06 1.68
C LEU A 148 5.51 14.05 2.69
N LEU A 149 4.81 15.15 3.01
CA LEU A 149 5.24 16.08 4.05
C LEU A 149 5.24 15.45 5.45
N VAL A 150 4.25 14.61 5.76
CA VAL A 150 4.23 13.80 7.00
C VAL A 150 5.45 12.86 7.07
N GLY A 151 5.98 12.43 5.93
CA GLY A 151 7.22 11.64 5.85
C GLY A 151 8.46 12.30 6.44
N PHE A 152 8.45 13.63 6.66
CA PHE A 152 9.53 14.34 7.34
C PHE A 152 9.41 14.31 8.88
N MET A 153 8.31 13.81 9.42
CA MET A 153 8.13 13.68 10.87
C MET A 153 9.01 12.55 11.43
N PRO A 154 9.54 12.68 12.66
CA PRO A 154 10.31 11.62 13.30
C PRO A 154 9.53 10.30 13.35
N GLY A 155 10.20 9.20 12.99
CA GLY A 155 9.62 7.86 13.01
C GLY A 155 8.77 7.49 11.78
N ILE A 156 8.60 8.39 10.80
CA ILE A 156 7.91 8.11 9.54
C ILE A 156 8.93 8.01 8.39
N SER A 157 8.77 7.01 7.52
CA SER A 157 9.68 6.81 6.39
C SER A 157 9.24 7.60 5.16
N LEU A 158 9.90 8.74 4.89
CA LEU A 158 9.72 9.50 3.64
C LEU A 158 9.99 8.63 2.41
N LEU A 159 11.05 7.83 2.43
CA LEU A 159 11.40 6.93 1.33
C LEU A 159 10.31 5.86 1.12
N GLY A 160 9.74 5.33 2.21
CA GLY A 160 8.64 4.37 2.12
C GLY A 160 7.39 4.98 1.48
N HIS A 161 7.10 6.25 1.76
CA HIS A 161 6.00 6.97 1.10
C HIS A 161 6.30 7.23 -0.37
N LEU A 162 7.51 7.70 -0.68
CA LEU A 162 7.94 8.01 -2.04
C LEU A 162 7.95 6.77 -2.95
N PHE A 163 8.53 5.66 -2.49
CA PHE A 163 8.55 4.39 -3.22
C PHE A 163 7.15 3.80 -3.35
N GLY A 164 6.27 4.02 -2.35
CA GLY A 164 4.84 3.74 -2.47
C GLY A 164 4.20 4.48 -3.65
N VAL A 165 4.41 5.80 -3.76
CA VAL A 165 3.91 6.61 -4.89
C VAL A 165 4.43 6.05 -6.21
N ILE A 166 5.75 5.86 -6.33
CA ILE A 166 6.40 5.35 -7.54
C ILE A 166 5.83 3.98 -7.93
N GLY A 167 5.73 3.05 -6.98
CA GLY A 167 5.17 1.72 -7.21
C GLY A 167 3.71 1.76 -7.68
N GLY A 168 2.89 2.63 -7.07
CA GLY A 168 1.49 2.83 -7.46
C GLY A 168 1.36 3.32 -8.91
N VAL A 169 2.18 4.31 -9.29
CA VAL A 169 2.23 4.86 -10.66
C VAL A 169 2.68 3.79 -11.66
N ILE A 170 3.77 3.06 -11.36
CA ILE A 170 4.29 2.00 -12.23
C ILE A 170 3.23 0.92 -12.45
N TYR A 171 2.59 0.44 -11.38
CA TYR A 171 1.60 -0.63 -11.49
C TYR A 171 0.33 -0.18 -12.23
N TYR A 172 -0.08 1.09 -12.08
CA TYR A 172 -1.19 1.64 -12.87
C TYR A 172 -0.92 1.52 -14.37
N TYR A 173 0.24 1.97 -14.85
CA TYR A 173 0.59 1.88 -16.27
C TYR A 173 0.72 0.42 -16.73
N TYR A 174 1.35 -0.44 -15.92
CA TYR A 174 1.40 -1.88 -16.19
C TYR A 174 0.00 -2.48 -16.37
N ASN A 175 -0.92 -2.24 -15.42
CA ASN A 175 -2.27 -2.79 -15.50
C ASN A 175 -3.05 -2.26 -16.71
N LYS A 176 -2.82 -1.00 -17.14
CA LYS A 176 -3.50 -0.41 -18.29
C LYS A 176 -3.07 -1.02 -19.63
N GLU A 177 -1.79 -1.32 -19.78
CA GLU A 177 -1.23 -1.93 -20.99
C GLU A 177 -1.67 -3.39 -21.16
N PHE A 178 -1.63 -4.17 -20.08
CA PHE A 178 -1.89 -5.62 -20.15
C PHE A 178 -3.35 -6.01 -19.94
N PHE A 179 -4.15 -5.15 -19.29
CA PHE A 179 -5.57 -5.40 -19.06
C PHE A 179 -6.42 -4.27 -19.61
N LYS A 180 -6.56 -4.21 -20.94
CA LYS A 180 -7.61 -3.40 -21.57
C LYS A 180 -8.97 -3.90 -21.05
N PRO A 181 -9.85 -3.03 -20.52
CA PRO A 181 -11.24 -3.43 -20.36
C PRO A 181 -11.73 -3.91 -21.72
N LYS A 182 -12.29 -5.13 -21.79
CA LYS A 182 -13.11 -5.50 -22.94
C LYS A 182 -14.23 -4.46 -22.98
N PHE A 183 -14.19 -3.56 -23.95
CA PHE A 183 -15.27 -2.63 -24.20
C PHE A 183 -16.55 -3.46 -24.33
N VAL A 184 -17.42 -3.40 -23.32
CA VAL A 184 -18.83 -3.75 -23.50
C VAL A 184 -19.36 -2.66 -24.43
N GLY A 185 -19.86 -3.08 -25.58
CA GLY A 185 -20.02 -2.23 -26.76
C GLY A 185 -20.81 -0.95 -26.50
N LYS A 186 -20.51 0.07 -27.32
CA LYS A 186 -21.41 1.19 -27.56
C LYS A 186 -22.82 0.63 -27.68
N ILE A 187 -23.71 1.01 -26.76
CA ILE A 187 -25.15 0.96 -27.05
C ILE A 187 -25.29 1.90 -28.26
N LYS A 188 -25.53 1.30 -29.44
CA LYS A 188 -26.08 2.05 -30.56
C LYS A 188 -27.39 2.63 -30.03
N ASN A 189 -27.45 3.95 -29.87
CA ASN A 189 -28.72 4.62 -29.89
C ASN A 189 -29.27 4.39 -31.30
N SER A 190 -30.09 3.36 -31.45
CA SER A 190 -31.02 3.26 -32.56
C SER A 190 -32.05 4.35 -32.37
N GLU A 191 -32.04 5.27 -33.32
CA GLU A 191 -33.09 6.21 -33.69
C GLU A 191 -34.49 5.80 -33.19
N LEU A 192 -35.11 6.69 -32.41
CA LEU A 192 -36.54 6.96 -32.40
C LEU A 192 -36.73 8.47 -32.19
#